data_AF-A0A3D4R4Q9-F1
#
_entry.id   AF-A0A3D4R4Q9-F1
#
_cell.length_a   1.000
_cell.length_b   1.000
_cell.length_c   1.000
_cell.angle_alpha   90.00
_cell.angle_beta   90.00
_cell.angle_gamma   90.00
#
_symmetry.space_group_name_H-M   'P 1'
#
loop_
_entity.id
_entity.type
_entity.pdbx_description
1 polymer ?
#
loop_
_entity_poly.entity_id
_entity_poly.type
_entity_poly.pdbx_seq_one_letter_code
_entity_poly.pdbx_strand_id
1 'polypeptide(L)' 'MLGSLSLPLLVVVVLVVMFLASAIKILNEYERAVLFRLGRIRDIKGPGLIIIIPGIDKIVRIDMRTITMDVP' A
#
# COMPACT_ATOMS: atom_id res chain seq x y z
N MET A 1 18.34 -21.75 29.05
CA MET A 1 17.48 -20.56 29.30
C MET A 1 17.76 -19.36 28.36
N LEU A 2 18.77 -19.41 27.46
CA LEU A 2 19.08 -18.32 26.52
C LEU A 2 18.45 -18.48 25.11
N GLY A 3 17.89 -19.64 24.78
CA GLY A 3 17.33 -19.91 23.44
C GLY A 3 15.88 -19.48 23.23
N SER A 4 15.12 -19.18 24.30
CA SER A 4 13.69 -18.84 24.21
C SER A 4 13.42 -17.35 24.02
N LEU A 5 14.40 -16.47 24.27
CA LEU A 5 14.26 -15.01 24.11
C LEU A 5 14.64 -14.53 22.70
N SER A 6 15.53 -15.25 22.01
CA SER A 6 15.95 -14.92 20.64
C SER A 6 14.86 -15.20 19.61
N LEU A 7 14.12 -16.31 19.76
CA LEU A 7 13.00 -16.68 18.89
C LEU A 7 11.88 -15.63 18.84
N PRO A 8 11.28 -15.16 19.96
CA PRO A 8 10.22 -14.16 19.92
C PRO A 8 10.73 -12.82 19.41
N LEU A 9 11.97 -12.42 19.75
CA LEU A 9 12.57 -11.20 19.22
C LEU A 9 12.73 -11.27 17.69
N LEU A 10 13.20 -12.41 17.17
CA LEU A 10 13.35 -12.64 15.74
C LEU A 10 12.00 -12.61 15.02
N VAL A 11 10.97 -13.23 15.60
CA VAL A 11 9.60 -13.18 15.07
C VAL A 11 9.08 -11.74 15.00
N VAL A 12 9.28 -10.94 16.06
CA VAL A 12 8.87 -9.53 16.08
C VAL A 12 9.60 -8.71 15.01
N VAL A 13 10.91 -8.91 14.85
CA VAL A 13 11.71 -8.20 13.84
C VAL A 13 11.23 -8.54 12.43
N VAL A 14 11.02 -9.83 12.13
CA VAL A 14 10.52 -10.27 10.82
C VAL A 14 9.13 -9.68 10.53
N LEU A 15 8.25 -9.64 11.53
CA LEU A 15 6.90 -9.12 11.38
C LEU A 15 6.91 -7.61 11.10
N VAL A 16 7.76 -6.86 11.80
CA VAL A 16 7.95 -5.40 11.57
C VAL A 16 8.53 -5.14 10.18
N VAL A 17 9.52 -5.92 9.73
CA VAL A 17 10.11 -5.77 8.40
C VAL A 17 9.11 -6.08 7.30
N MET A 18 8.30 -7.15 7.44
CA MET A 18 7.23 -7.44 6.48
C MET A 18 6.19 -6.32 6.43
N PHE A 19 5.87 -5.71 7.57
CA PHE A 19 4.95 -4.60 7.65
C PHE A 19 5.50 -3.35 6.93
N LEU A 20 6.78 -3.02 7.17
CA LEU A 20 7.45 -1.91 6.49
C LEU A 20 7.61 -2.14 4.98
N ALA A 21 7.92 -3.36 4.56
CA ALA A 21 8.03 -3.71 3.14
C ALA A 21 6.66 -3.61 2.43
N SER A 22 5.58 -4.00 3.10
CA SER A 22 4.21 -3.88 2.57
C SER A 22 3.71 -2.43 2.46
N ALA A 23 4.34 -1.52 3.21
CA ALA A 23 4.00 -0.09 3.22
C ALA A 23 4.45 0.66 1.97
N ILE A 24 5.50 0.17 1.30
CA ILE A 24 6.09 0.84 0.14
C ILE A 24 5.41 0.30 -1.13
N LYS A 25 4.53 1.12 -1.74
CA LYS A 25 3.96 0.81 -3.05
C LYS A 25 4.34 1.89 -4.06
N ILE A 26 4.88 1.44 -5.18
CA ILE A 26 5.22 2.28 -6.31
C ILE A 26 4.01 2.33 -7.24
N LEU A 27 3.57 3.54 -7.60
CA LEU A 27 2.55 3.76 -8.62
C LEU A 27 3.18 4.23 -9.92
N ASN A 28 2.64 3.73 -11.03
CA ASN A 28 3.09 4.11 -12.36
C ASN A 28 2.62 5.53 -12.71
N GLU A 29 3.30 6.19 -13.65
CA GLU A 29 3.09 7.61 -13.97
C GLU A 29 1.69 7.94 -14.51
N TYR A 30 1.05 6.94 -15.12
CA TYR A 30 -0.29 7.03 -15.71
C TYR A 30 -1.41 6.62 -14.74
N GLU A 31 -1.07 6.16 -13.54
CA GLU A 31 -2.02 5.74 -12.52
C GLU A 31 -2.14 6.82 -11.43
N ARG A 32 -3.37 7.16 -11.06
CA ARG A 32 -3.65 7.87 -9.79
C ARG A 32 -4.04 6.88 -8.72
N ALA A 33 -3.48 7.03 -7.52
CA ALA A 33 -3.92 6.28 -6.35
C ALA A 33 -4.94 7.10 -5.56
N VAL A 34 -6.11 6.52 -5.35
CA VAL A 34 -7.04 7.01 -4.34
C VAL A 34 -6.83 6.20 -3.07
N LEU A 35 -6.46 6.87 -1.97
CA LEU A 35 -6.31 6.23 -0.68
C LEU A 35 -7.63 6.28 0.08
N PHE A 36 -8.20 5.10 0.29
CA PHE A 36 -9.35 4.91 1.16
C PHE A 36 -8.88 4.51 2.54
N ARG A 37 -9.17 5.34 3.55
CA ARG A 37 -8.93 5.05 4.95
C ARG A 37 -10.28 4.89 5.64
N LEU A 38 -10.58 3.67 6.13
CA LEU A 38 -11.81 3.38 6.89
C LEU A 38 -13.11 3.84 6.19
N GLY A 39 -13.20 3.63 4.88
CA GLY A 39 -14.38 4.00 4.08
C GLY A 39 -14.48 5.48 3.70
N ARG A 40 -13.49 6.31 4.05
CA ARG A 40 -13.41 7.71 3.60
C ARG A 40 -12.23 7.93 2.67
N ILE A 41 -12.44 8.72 1.62
CA ILE A 41 -11.37 9.18 0.73
C ILE A 41 -10.55 10.20 1.52
N ARG A 42 -9.28 9.91 1.76
CA ARG A 42 -8.39 10.86 2.45
C ARG A 42 -7.72 11.79 1.47
N ASP A 43 -7.15 11.22 0.42
CA ASP A 43 -6.31 11.97 -0.52
C ASP A 43 -6.19 11.26 -1.86
N ILE A 44 -6.03 12.05 -2.92
CA ILE A 44 -5.74 11.56 -4.26
C ILE A 44 -4.26 11.82 -4.49
N LYS A 45 -3.44 10.79 -4.32
CA LYS A 45 -2.01 10.92 -4.55
C LYS A 45 -1.71 10.73 -6.03
N GLY A 46 -0.91 11.65 -6.54
CA GLY A 46 -0.37 11.60 -7.89
C GLY A 46 0.59 10.43 -8.09
N PRO A 47 1.03 10.21 -9.34
CA PRO A 47 2.02 9.20 -9.67
C PRO A 47 3.33 9.38 -8.89
N GLY A 48 3.98 8.27 -8.55
CA GLY A 48 5.24 8.27 -7.80
C GLY A 48 5.29 7.26 -6.66
N LEU A 49 6.25 7.46 -5.75
CA LEU A 49 6.47 6.57 -4.61
C LEU A 49 5.49 6.89 -3.49
N ILE A 50 4.55 5.97 -3.21
CA ILE A 50 3.51 6.19 -2.23
C ILE A 50 3.74 5.31 -1.02
N ILE A 51 4.04 5.95 0.11
CA ILE A 51 4.05 5.27 1.40
C ILE A 51 2.61 5.19 1.89
N ILE A 52 2.14 3.96 2.09
CA ILE A 52 0.84 3.65 2.69
C ILE A 52 1.02 2.91 3.99
N ILE A 53 0.07 3.04 4.91
CA ILE A 53 0.08 2.23 6.12
C ILE A 53 -0.66 0.93 5.79
N PRO A 54 0.05 -0.21 5.66
CA PRO A 54 -0.58 -1.47 5.34
C PRO A 54 -1.51 -1.86 6.49
N GLY A 55 -2.72 -2.29 6.16
CA GLY A 55 -3.75 -2.68 7.14
C GLY A 55 -4.84 -1.64 7.39
N ILE A 56 -4.58 -0.34 7.20
CA ILE A 56 -5.61 0.71 7.35
C ILE A 56 -5.97 1.34 6.00
N ASP A 57 -4.96 1.53 5.14
CA ASP A 57 -5.13 2.21 3.86
C ASP A 57 -5.37 1.21 2.74
N LYS A 58 -6.49 1.36 2.02
CA LYS A 58 -6.77 0.64 0.79
C LYS A 58 -6.46 1.55 -0.40
N ILE A 59 -5.49 1.17 -1.23
CA ILE A 59 -5.20 1.86 -2.49
C ILE A 59 -6.11 1.31 -3.57
N VAL A 60 -6.81 2.20 -4.29
CA VAL A 60 -7.38 1.90 -5.60
C VAL A 60 -6.61 2.69 -6.64
N ARG A 61 -6.13 1.99 -7.68
CA ARG A 61 -5.43 2.60 -8.81
C ARG A 61 -6.45 2.91 -9.89
N ILE A 62 -6.46 4.13 -10.37
CA ILE A 62 -7.32 4.57 -11.46
C ILE A 62 -6.42 5.00 -12.59
N ASP A 63 -6.60 4.37 -13.75
CA ASP A 63 -5.91 4.76 -14.98
C ASP A 63 -6.51 6.09 -15.48
N MET A 64 -5.64 7.04 -15.82
CA MET A 64 -6.04 8.34 -16.35
C MET A 64 -6.27 8.31 -17.87
N ARG A 65 -6.07 7.16 -18.53
CA ARG A 65 -6.31 7.01 -19.97
C ARG A 65 -7.80 7.09 -20.30
N THR A 66 -8.11 7.75 -21.41
CA THR A 66 -9.47 7.77 -21.99
C THR A 66 -9.79 6.39 -22.56
N ILE A 67 -10.75 5.72 -21.93
CA ILE A 67 -11.38 4.51 -22.44
C ILE A 67 -12.45 4.91 -23.46
N THR A 68 -12.23 4.58 -24.73
CA THR A 68 -13.25 4.69 -25.77
C THR A 68 -14.22 3.54 -25.60
N MET A 69 -15.48 3.84 -25.30
CA MET A 69 -16.54 2.83 -25.22
C MET A 69 -17.26 2.82 -26.57
N ASP A 70 -17.12 1.73 -27.33
CA ASP A 70 -17.92 1.53 -28.53
C ASP A 70 -19.36 1.23 -28.10
N VAL A 71 -20.27 2.13 -28.46
CA VAL A 71 -21.71 2.01 -28.19
C VAL A 71 -22.35 1.34 -29.42
N PRO A 72 -23.00 0.17 -29.29
CA PRO A 72 -23.66 -0.53 -30.39
C PRO A 72 -24.98 0.12 -30.82
#